data_AF-A0A1F5FZ62-F1
#
_entry.id   AF-A0A1F5FZ62-F1
#
_cell.length_a   1.000
_cell.length_b   1.000
_cell.length_c   1.000
_cell.angle_alpha   90.00
_cell.angle_beta   90.00
_cell.angle_gamma   90.00
#
_symmetry.space_group_name_H-M   'P 1'
#
loop_
_entity.id
_entity.type
_entity.pdbx_description
1 polymer ?
#
loop_
_entity_poly.entity_id
_entity_poly.type
_entity_poly.pdbx_seq_one_letter_code
_entity_poly.pdbx_strand_id
1 'polypeptide(L)'
;MATKTHLGFSLIELLIVVATLAILILAVLTGLSRQRNKADDAKMKSDLARLKIAFEDYYNDHNCYPPATWFDNADDCGSNQLSPYLPVIPCNRKTGLPYVLETDSTTCKWFKFYTFLINSDDPQAVALRGDETSSPLGNYGISSDNVVVTVYYSPTSSSAPSSTPTPSTPAKRYWCPIVGNCGDYDTTLYTCTPDWASADCGGTNCPTVGTCNPL
;
A
#
# COMPACT_ATOMS: atom_id res chain seq x y z
N MET A 1 -6.57 56.22 53.33
CA MET A 1 -5.85 55.32 52.42
C MET A 1 -6.53 53.98 52.45
N ALA A 2 -7.22 53.58 51.38
CA ALA A 2 -7.83 52.25 51.28
C ALA A 2 -6.74 51.26 50.83
N THR A 3 -6.37 50.33 51.70
CA THR A 3 -5.41 49.26 51.39
C THR A 3 -6.09 48.23 50.51
N LYS A 4 -5.62 48.12 49.27
CA LYS A 4 -6.04 47.14 48.28
C LYS A 4 -5.59 45.75 48.73
N THR A 5 -6.52 44.88 49.11
CA THR A 5 -6.23 43.48 49.45
C THR A 5 -5.89 42.71 48.18
N HIS A 6 -4.66 42.19 48.10
CA HIS A 6 -4.28 41.23 47.07
C HIS A 6 -4.94 39.90 47.40
N LEU A 7 -5.94 39.51 46.62
CA LEU A 7 -6.50 38.16 46.64
C LEU A 7 -5.42 37.21 46.09
N GLY A 8 -4.89 36.35 46.96
CA GLY A 8 -3.90 35.33 46.59
C GLY A 8 -4.57 34.18 45.85
N PHE A 9 -3.86 33.61 44.87
CA PHE A 9 -4.32 32.47 44.08
C PHE A 9 -4.42 31.22 44.98
N SER A 10 -5.51 30.46 44.90
CA SER A 10 -5.64 29.22 45.66
C SER A 10 -4.83 28.09 45.01
N LEU A 11 -4.18 27.26 45.84
CA LEU A 11 -3.45 26.08 45.37
C LEU A 11 -4.40 25.11 44.63
N ILE A 12 -5.66 25.04 45.04
CA ILE A 12 -6.66 24.21 44.38
C ILE A 12 -7.08 24.76 43.01
N GLU A 13 -7.10 26.08 42.84
CA GLU A 13 -7.41 26.70 41.54
C GLU A 13 -6.31 26.37 40.52
N LEU A 14 -5.04 26.44 40.93
CA LEU A 14 -3.93 26.06 40.06
C LEU A 14 -3.99 24.56 39.72
N LEU A 15 -4.32 23.73 40.70
CA LEU A 15 -4.37 22.27 40.55
C LEU A 15 -5.46 21.83 39.56
N ILE A 16 -6.64 22.45 39.61
CA ILE A 16 -7.73 22.14 38.67
C ILE A 16 -7.37 22.59 37.25
N VAL A 17 -6.71 23.74 37.09
CA VAL A 17 -6.29 24.23 35.78
C VAL A 17 -5.28 23.30 35.13
N VAL A 18 -4.25 22.85 35.84
CA VAL A 18 -3.27 21.92 35.25
C VAL A 18 -3.89 20.54 34.99
N ALA A 19 -4.81 20.07 35.84
CA ALA A 19 -5.51 18.81 35.63
C ALA A 19 -6.38 18.86 34.36
N THR A 20 -7.14 19.93 34.15
CA THR A 20 -7.97 20.11 32.95
C THR A 20 -7.14 20.30 31.68
N LEU A 21 -6.05 21.07 31.74
CA LEU A 21 -5.13 21.21 30.60
C LEU A 21 -4.50 19.88 30.20
N ALA A 22 -4.10 19.05 31.16
CA ALA A 22 -3.53 17.73 30.88
C ALA A 22 -4.52 16.84 30.11
N ILE A 23 -5.79 16.81 30.53
CA ILE A 23 -6.86 16.03 29.88
C ILE A 23 -7.09 16.52 28.43
N LEU A 24 -7.14 17.83 28.22
CA LEU A 24 -7.34 18.40 26.88
C LEU A 24 -6.17 18.07 25.94
N ILE A 25 -4.93 18.14 26.41
CA ILE A 25 -3.74 17.82 25.61
C ILE A 25 -3.74 16.35 25.17
N LEU A 26 -4.05 15.42 26.08
CA LEU A 26 -4.16 13.98 25.78
C LEU A 26 -5.19 13.70 24.67
N ALA A 27 -6.35 14.35 24.72
CA ALA A 27 -7.38 14.21 23.70
C ALA A 27 -6.90 14.70 22.32
N VAL A 28 -6.21 15.85 22.26
CA VAL A 28 -5.72 16.44 21.00
C VAL A 28 -4.67 15.55 20.33
N LEU A 29 -3.73 14.99 21.10
CA LEU A 29 -2.63 14.17 20.54
C LEU A 29 -3.15 12.91 19.82
N THR A 30 -4.14 12.23 20.39
CA THR A 30 -4.72 11.03 19.78
C THR A 30 -5.50 11.34 18.48
N GLY A 31 -6.14 12.51 18.41
CA GLY A 31 -6.84 12.98 17.21
C GLY A 31 -5.88 13.33 16.07
N LEU A 32 -4.73 13.93 16.38
CA LEU A 32 -3.75 14.35 15.38
C LEU A 32 -3.18 13.17 14.58
N SER A 33 -2.84 12.06 15.23
CA SER A 33 -2.29 10.88 14.54
C SER A 33 -3.26 10.30 13.51
N ARG A 34 -4.57 10.24 13.83
CA ARG A 34 -5.60 9.78 12.88
C ARG A 34 -5.73 10.71 11.68
N GLN A 35 -5.68 12.02 11.91
CA GLN A 35 -5.77 13.01 10.82
C GLN A 35 -4.54 12.97 9.91
N ARG A 36 -3.35 12.73 10.46
CA ARG A 36 -2.12 12.55 9.68
C ARG A 36 -2.21 11.32 8.78
N ASN A 37 -2.62 10.17 9.31
CA ASN A 37 -2.80 8.96 8.51
C ASN A 37 -3.78 9.18 7.35
N LYS A 38 -4.89 9.89 7.58
CA LYS A 38 -5.86 10.25 6.52
C LYS A 38 -5.25 11.19 5.48
N ALA A 39 -4.43 12.15 5.89
CA ALA A 39 -3.75 13.06 4.98
C ALA A 39 -2.72 12.31 4.11
N ASP A 40 -1.98 11.37 4.70
CA ASP A 40 -1.04 10.51 3.98
C ASP A 40 -1.77 9.61 2.99
N ASP A 41 -2.90 9.01 3.39
CA ASP A 41 -3.75 8.21 2.49
C ASP A 41 -4.31 9.03 1.34
N ALA A 42 -4.81 10.24 1.61
CA ALA A 42 -5.27 11.17 0.58
C ALA A 42 -4.15 11.52 -0.41
N LYS A 43 -2.92 11.70 0.08
CA LYS A 43 -1.75 11.94 -0.78
C LYS A 43 -1.46 10.72 -1.65
N MET A 44 -1.45 9.52 -1.08
CA MET A 44 -1.19 8.29 -1.84
C MET A 44 -2.25 8.03 -2.91
N LYS A 45 -3.54 8.29 -2.61
CA LYS A 45 -4.63 8.21 -3.60
C LYS A 45 -4.43 9.23 -4.72
N SER A 46 -4.07 10.47 -4.38
CA SER A 46 -3.79 11.50 -5.38
C SER A 46 -2.58 11.16 -6.25
N ASP A 47 -1.57 10.48 -5.70
CA ASP A 47 -0.39 10.05 -6.45
C ASP A 47 -0.72 8.98 -7.47
N LEU A 48 -1.51 7.98 -7.09
CA LEU A 48 -2.00 6.97 -8.02
C LEU A 48 -2.89 7.57 -9.12
N ALA A 49 -3.73 8.56 -8.80
CA ALA A 49 -4.53 9.25 -9.80
C ALA A 49 -3.66 10.03 -10.82
N ARG A 50 -2.59 10.67 -10.36
CA ARG A 50 -1.63 11.36 -11.26
C ARG A 50 -0.85 10.38 -12.12
N LEU A 51 -0.42 9.25 -11.54
CA LEU A 51 0.24 8.18 -12.27
C LEU A 51 -0.65 7.61 -13.36
N LYS A 52 -1.94 7.36 -13.08
CA LYS A 52 -2.91 6.93 -14.10
C LYS A 52 -2.92 7.91 -15.28
N ILE A 53 -3.13 9.20 -15.02
CA ILE A 53 -3.20 10.21 -16.10
C ILE A 53 -1.91 10.20 -16.92
N ALA A 54 -0.75 10.20 -16.26
CA ALA A 54 0.54 10.17 -16.96
C ALA A 54 0.76 8.89 -17.79
N PHE A 55 0.29 7.75 -17.30
CA PHE A 55 0.34 6.47 -18.03
C PHE A 55 -0.57 6.50 -19.26
N GLU A 56 -1.79 7.05 -19.14
CA GLU A 56 -2.68 7.21 -20.30
C GLU A 56 -2.11 8.17 -21.34
N ASP A 57 -1.52 9.29 -20.92
CA ASP A 57 -0.85 10.24 -21.83
C ASP A 57 0.35 9.57 -22.53
N TYR A 58 1.17 8.82 -21.79
CA TYR A 58 2.27 8.05 -22.37
C TYR A 58 1.76 7.04 -23.41
N TYR A 59 0.67 6.33 -23.11
CA TYR A 59 0.07 5.37 -24.02
C TYR A 59 -0.45 6.03 -25.30
N ASN A 60 -1.05 7.22 -25.21
CA ASN A 60 -1.54 7.94 -26.38
C ASN A 60 -0.41 8.25 -27.39
N ASP A 61 0.80 8.51 -26.89
CA ASP A 61 1.96 8.81 -27.73
C ASP A 61 2.73 7.56 -28.18
N HIS A 62 2.81 6.51 -27.35
CA HIS A 62 3.66 5.34 -27.60
C HIS A 62 2.88 4.07 -27.99
N ASN A 63 1.55 4.11 -27.89
CA ASN A 63 0.65 2.97 -28.07
C ASN A 63 1.05 1.75 -27.21
N CYS A 64 1.63 1.99 -26.05
CA CYS A 64 2.18 1.01 -25.11
C CYS A 64 2.35 1.71 -23.76
N TYR A 65 2.01 1.05 -22.65
CA TYR A 65 2.24 1.63 -21.32
C TYR A 65 3.73 1.61 -20.92
N PRO A 66 4.16 2.47 -19.99
CA PRO A 66 5.53 2.48 -19.47
C PRO A 66 5.98 1.11 -18.96
N PRO A 67 7.28 0.79 -19.09
CA PRO A 67 7.81 -0.51 -18.66
C PRO A 67 7.79 -0.64 -17.13
N ALA A 68 7.54 -1.85 -16.65
CA ALA A 68 7.56 -2.18 -15.22
C ALA A 68 8.89 -1.84 -14.54
N THR A 69 10.00 -1.93 -15.29
CA THR A 69 11.36 -1.65 -14.82
C THR A 69 11.58 -0.24 -14.25
N TRP A 70 10.63 0.68 -14.45
CA TRP A 70 10.64 2.02 -13.84
C TRP A 70 9.99 2.07 -12.45
N PHE A 71 9.55 0.92 -11.92
CA PHE A 71 8.90 0.75 -10.61
C PHE A 71 9.44 -0.48 -9.86
N ASP A 72 10.52 -1.09 -10.34
CA ASP A 72 10.99 -2.41 -9.90
C ASP A 72 12.16 -2.35 -8.88
N ASN A 73 12.70 -1.16 -8.61
CA ASN A 73 13.79 -0.92 -7.65
C ASN A 73 13.42 0.13 -6.60
N ALA A 74 14.03 0.03 -5.42
CA ALA A 74 13.78 0.97 -4.33
C ALA A 74 14.04 2.44 -4.70
N ASP A 75 15.01 2.69 -5.58
CA ASP A 75 15.44 4.04 -6.00
C ASP A 75 14.63 4.61 -7.18
N ASP A 76 13.68 3.84 -7.73
CA ASP A 76 12.93 4.28 -8.92
C ASP A 76 11.93 5.40 -8.59
N CYS A 77 11.41 5.41 -7.37
CA CYS A 77 10.60 6.53 -6.90
C CYS A 77 11.49 7.74 -6.64
N GLY A 78 11.02 8.94 -7.00
CA GLY A 78 11.85 10.15 -7.00
C GLY A 78 12.61 10.37 -8.31
N SER A 79 12.66 9.39 -9.21
CA SER A 79 13.24 9.53 -10.53
C SER A 79 12.34 10.33 -11.49
N ASN A 80 12.91 10.77 -12.62
CA ASN A 80 12.22 11.51 -13.68
C ASN A 80 11.99 10.67 -14.94
N GLN A 81 12.00 9.33 -14.83
CA GLN A 81 11.90 8.40 -15.98
C GLN A 81 10.62 8.60 -16.80
N LEU A 82 9.52 9.01 -16.16
CA LEU A 82 8.22 9.24 -16.80
C LEU A 82 8.04 10.66 -17.39
N SER A 83 9.11 11.46 -17.44
CA SER A 83 9.08 12.77 -18.09
C SER A 83 8.84 12.63 -19.61
N PRO A 84 8.04 13.50 -20.25
CA PRO A 84 7.44 14.73 -19.73
C PRO A 84 6.06 14.56 -19.05
N TYR A 85 5.49 13.36 -19.08
CA TYR A 85 4.12 13.08 -18.59
C TYR A 85 4.00 13.21 -17.07
N LEU A 86 5.07 12.87 -16.35
CA LEU A 86 5.17 13.09 -14.92
C LEU A 86 6.60 13.51 -14.56
N PRO A 87 6.80 14.67 -13.91
CA PRO A 87 8.15 15.19 -13.67
C PRO A 87 8.96 14.32 -12.69
N VAL A 88 8.27 13.72 -11.70
CA VAL A 88 8.88 12.87 -10.68
C VAL A 88 7.90 11.75 -10.31
N ILE A 89 8.37 10.50 -10.33
CA ILE A 89 7.60 9.34 -9.86
C ILE A 89 7.43 9.46 -8.33
N PRO A 90 6.20 9.49 -7.79
CA PRO A 90 5.99 9.65 -6.36
C PRO A 90 6.38 8.40 -5.57
N CYS A 91 7.06 8.58 -4.45
CA CYS A 91 7.30 7.52 -3.46
C CYS A 91 6.07 7.32 -2.57
N ASN A 92 5.79 6.06 -2.26
CA ASN A 92 4.79 5.69 -1.28
C ASN A 92 5.17 6.25 0.10
N ARG A 93 4.27 7.02 0.73
CA ARG A 93 4.53 7.68 2.03
C ARG A 93 4.72 6.71 3.20
N LYS A 94 4.18 5.50 3.09
CA LYS A 94 4.27 4.47 4.13
C LYS A 94 5.58 3.68 4.04
N THR A 95 6.00 3.29 2.84
CA THR A 95 7.13 2.39 2.63
C THR A 95 8.41 3.12 2.19
N GLY A 96 8.29 4.31 1.61
CA GLY A 96 9.40 5.00 0.96
C GLY A 96 9.83 4.38 -0.38
N LEU A 97 9.04 3.45 -0.91
CA LEU A 97 9.31 2.69 -2.13
C LEU A 97 8.36 3.12 -3.26
N PRO A 98 8.59 2.69 -4.52
CA PRO A 98 7.60 2.84 -5.58
C PRO A 98 6.25 2.20 -5.23
N TYR A 99 5.20 2.66 -5.91
CA TYR A 99 3.91 1.98 -5.88
C TYR A 99 3.98 0.66 -6.63
N VAL A 100 3.14 -0.29 -6.22
CA VAL A 100 3.04 -1.62 -6.83
C VAL A 100 2.49 -1.45 -8.24
N LEU A 101 3.24 -1.87 -9.26
CA LEU A 101 2.80 -1.88 -10.65
C LEU A 101 2.66 -3.32 -11.13
N GLU A 102 1.46 -3.69 -11.54
CA GLU A 102 1.18 -4.94 -12.24
C GLU A 102 0.86 -4.61 -13.70
N THR A 103 1.58 -5.22 -14.62
CA THR A 103 1.41 -5.07 -16.07
C THR A 103 2.02 -6.29 -16.78
N ASP A 104 1.76 -6.43 -18.07
CA ASP A 104 2.45 -7.42 -18.90
C ASP A 104 3.54 -6.76 -19.76
N SER A 105 4.77 -7.26 -19.65
CA SER A 105 5.88 -6.79 -20.49
C SER A 105 5.70 -7.15 -21.97
N THR A 106 4.85 -8.12 -22.27
CA THR A 106 4.63 -8.63 -23.64
C THR A 106 3.63 -7.80 -24.43
N THR A 107 2.52 -7.36 -23.82
CA THR A 107 1.49 -6.61 -24.56
C THR A 107 1.49 -5.12 -24.24
N CYS A 108 1.92 -4.74 -23.03
CA CYS A 108 1.92 -3.36 -22.52
C CYS A 108 0.61 -2.61 -22.77
N LYS A 109 -0.52 -3.36 -22.74
CA LYS A 109 -1.85 -2.82 -23.06
C LYS A 109 -2.68 -2.52 -21.83
N TRP A 110 -2.23 -2.88 -20.65
CA TRP A 110 -2.94 -2.61 -19.41
C TRP A 110 -1.97 -2.41 -18.26
N PHE A 111 -2.42 -1.72 -17.23
CA PHE A 111 -1.68 -1.62 -15.97
C PHE A 111 -2.65 -1.60 -14.79
N LYS A 112 -2.14 -1.98 -13.62
CA LYS A 112 -2.79 -1.79 -12.32
C LYS A 112 -1.76 -1.29 -11.33
N PHE A 113 -2.11 -0.22 -10.61
CA PHE A 113 -1.35 0.26 -9.47
C PHE A 113 -2.01 -0.14 -8.16
N TYR A 114 -1.22 -0.52 -7.17
CA TYR A 114 -1.70 -0.85 -5.82
C TYR A 114 -0.92 -0.13 -4.72
N THR A 115 -1.56 0.01 -3.57
CA THR A 115 -0.94 0.48 -2.32
C THR A 115 -1.69 -0.07 -1.10
N PHE A 116 -1.04 0.04 0.06
CA PHE A 116 -1.65 -0.17 1.37
C PHE A 116 -1.89 1.18 2.07
N LEU A 117 -3.13 1.65 2.02
CA LEU A 117 -3.62 2.73 2.88
C LEU A 117 -3.37 2.39 4.35
N ILE A 118 -3.00 3.41 5.12
CA ILE A 118 -2.69 3.34 6.54
C ILE A 118 -3.99 3.20 7.34
N ASN A 119 -5.04 3.90 6.94
CA ASN A 119 -6.36 3.80 7.55
C ASN A 119 -7.15 2.62 6.96
N SER A 120 -7.25 1.52 7.72
CA SER A 120 -8.07 0.36 7.34
C SER A 120 -9.57 0.66 7.33
N ASP A 121 -10.02 1.71 8.01
CA ASP A 121 -11.43 2.13 8.06
C ASP A 121 -11.81 3.04 6.88
N ASP A 122 -10.92 3.23 5.91
CA ASP A 122 -11.24 3.99 4.71
C ASP A 122 -12.28 3.23 3.86
N PRO A 123 -13.39 3.86 3.42
CA PRO A 123 -14.44 3.17 2.68
C PRO A 123 -14.01 2.68 1.30
N GLN A 124 -12.88 3.17 0.78
CA GLN A 124 -12.29 2.70 -0.47
C GLN A 124 -11.21 1.63 -0.22
N ALA A 125 -10.91 1.30 1.04
CA ALA A 125 -9.98 0.25 1.38
C ALA A 125 -10.65 -1.12 1.21
N VAL A 126 -10.14 -1.92 0.27
CA VAL A 126 -10.64 -3.25 -0.06
C VAL A 126 -9.45 -4.15 -0.32
N ALA A 127 -9.42 -5.38 0.21
CA ALA A 127 -8.31 -6.30 -0.04
C ALA A 127 -8.17 -6.62 -1.55
N LEU A 128 -7.02 -6.30 -2.11
CA LEU A 128 -6.68 -6.52 -3.52
C LEU A 128 -5.62 -7.62 -3.60
N ARG A 129 -5.90 -8.66 -4.40
CA ARG A 129 -5.04 -9.84 -4.56
C ARG A 129 -5.00 -10.25 -6.02
N GLY A 130 -3.97 -10.99 -6.42
CA GLY A 130 -3.90 -11.62 -7.74
C GLY A 130 -4.75 -12.90 -7.83
N ASP A 131 -4.88 -13.61 -6.69
CA ASP A 131 -5.69 -14.83 -6.52
C ASP A 131 -6.19 -14.99 -5.06
N GLU A 132 -7.23 -15.80 -4.84
CA GLU A 132 -7.80 -16.13 -3.52
C GLU A 132 -6.75 -16.65 -2.52
N THR A 133 -5.73 -17.34 -3.00
CA THR A 133 -4.72 -17.95 -2.14
C THR A 133 -3.47 -17.08 -1.91
N SER A 134 -3.22 -16.10 -2.79
CA SER A 134 -2.01 -15.26 -2.81
C SER A 134 -2.00 -14.11 -1.80
N SER A 135 -0.85 -13.76 -1.24
CA SER A 135 -0.69 -12.57 -0.39
C SER A 135 -1.27 -11.28 -1.02
N PRO A 136 -1.86 -10.36 -0.23
CA PRO A 136 -2.48 -9.17 -0.78
C PRO A 136 -1.44 -8.25 -1.43
N LEU A 137 -1.78 -7.67 -2.57
CA LEU A 137 -0.96 -6.69 -3.30
C LEU A 137 -1.20 -5.27 -2.78
N GLY A 138 -2.37 -5.02 -2.20
CA GLY A 138 -2.75 -3.74 -1.62
C GLY A 138 -4.13 -3.77 -0.99
N ASN A 139 -4.54 -2.65 -0.42
CA ASN A 139 -5.95 -2.42 -0.06
C ASN A 139 -6.58 -1.25 -0.84
N TYR A 140 -5.86 -0.65 -1.78
CA TYR A 140 -6.38 0.36 -2.70
C TYR A 140 -5.61 0.27 -4.01
N GLY A 141 -6.30 0.48 -5.12
CA GLY A 141 -5.68 0.38 -6.44
C GLY A 141 -6.47 1.11 -7.51
N ILE A 142 -5.78 1.37 -8.62
CA ILE A 142 -6.32 1.99 -9.82
C ILE A 142 -5.77 1.27 -11.04
N SER A 143 -6.49 1.27 -12.15
CA SER A 143 -6.10 0.60 -13.37
C SER A 143 -6.33 1.45 -14.61
N SER A 144 -5.73 1.01 -15.73
CA SER A 144 -6.14 1.45 -17.06
C SER A 144 -7.62 1.14 -17.31
N ASP A 145 -8.24 1.88 -18.22
CA ASP A 145 -9.69 1.79 -18.46
C ASP A 145 -10.16 0.43 -19.03
N ASN A 146 -9.24 -0.33 -19.62
CA ASN A 146 -9.50 -1.64 -20.23
C ASN A 146 -9.33 -2.84 -19.29
N VAL A 147 -8.92 -2.64 -18.03
CA VAL A 147 -8.81 -3.69 -17.04
C VAL A 147 -9.41 -3.24 -15.70
N VAL A 148 -9.99 -4.16 -14.95
CA VAL A 148 -10.50 -3.89 -13.61
C VAL A 148 -9.52 -4.37 -12.55
N VAL A 149 -9.45 -3.64 -11.44
CA VAL A 149 -8.76 -4.08 -10.24
C VAL A 149 -9.55 -5.22 -9.61
N THR A 150 -8.93 -6.40 -9.47
CA THR A 150 -9.61 -7.57 -8.89
C THR A 150 -9.72 -7.41 -7.36
N VAL A 151 -10.96 -7.45 -6.88
CA VAL A 151 -11.30 -7.40 -5.46
C VAL A 151 -11.64 -8.81 -5.00
N TYR A 152 -10.96 -9.28 -3.95
CA TYR A 152 -11.34 -10.52 -3.26
C TYR A 152 -11.92 -10.18 -1.89
N TYR A 153 -13.20 -10.49 -1.71
CA TYR A 153 -13.81 -10.50 -0.39
C TYR A 153 -13.35 -11.77 0.34
N SER A 154 -12.63 -11.64 1.46
CA SER A 154 -12.41 -12.81 2.32
C SER A 154 -13.78 -13.32 2.79
N PRO A 155 -14.20 -14.55 2.48
CA PRO A 155 -15.39 -15.10 3.11
C PRO A 155 -15.10 -15.19 4.60
N THR A 156 -15.91 -14.53 5.42
CA THR A 156 -15.95 -14.75 6.86
C THR A 156 -16.00 -16.25 7.12
N SER A 157 -15.07 -16.74 7.93
CA SER A 157 -14.85 -18.14 8.28
C SER A 157 -16.17 -18.91 8.50
N SER A 158 -16.56 -19.68 7.49
CA SER A 158 -17.53 -20.76 7.65
C SER A 158 -16.76 -21.98 8.11
N SER A 159 -16.81 -22.27 9.41
CA SER A 159 -16.31 -23.53 9.96
C SER A 159 -17.25 -24.66 9.58
N ALA A 160 -17.09 -25.22 8.39
CA ALA A 160 -17.63 -26.53 8.05
C ALA A 160 -16.57 -27.60 8.36
N PRO A 161 -16.87 -28.64 9.16
CA PRO A 161 -15.96 -29.76 9.32
C PRO A 161 -16.03 -30.61 8.04
N SER A 162 -15.01 -30.52 7.18
CA SER A 162 -14.88 -31.40 6.02
C SER A 162 -13.76 -32.41 6.29
N SER A 163 -14.14 -33.64 6.58
CA SER A 163 -13.26 -34.81 6.68
C SER A 163 -13.00 -35.39 5.28
N THR A 164 -12.45 -34.58 4.38
CA THR A 164 -11.96 -35.05 3.07
C THR A 164 -10.44 -35.21 3.17
N PRO A 165 -9.85 -36.32 2.69
CA PRO A 165 -8.39 -36.46 2.66
C PRO A 165 -7.80 -35.32 1.83
N THR A 166 -6.98 -34.50 2.49
CA THR A 166 -6.29 -33.35 1.93
C THR A 166 -5.47 -33.81 0.71
N PRO A 167 -5.75 -33.31 -0.51
CA PRO A 167 -4.79 -33.39 -1.60
C PRO A 167 -3.50 -32.72 -1.10
N SER A 168 -2.33 -33.27 -1.40
CA SER A 168 -1.06 -32.65 -1.06
C SER A 168 -1.07 -31.20 -1.53
N THR A 169 -1.16 -30.25 -0.59
CA THR A 169 -1.10 -28.82 -0.90
C THR A 169 0.20 -28.60 -1.67
N PRO A 170 0.17 -28.00 -2.87
CA PRO A 170 1.38 -27.64 -3.59
C PRO A 170 2.33 -26.89 -2.64
N ALA A 171 3.62 -27.18 -2.72
CA ALA A 171 4.59 -26.50 -1.88
C ALA A 171 4.51 -24.98 -2.17
N LYS A 172 4.04 -24.21 -1.18
CA LYS A 172 3.99 -22.75 -1.28
C LYS A 172 5.39 -22.22 -1.51
N ARG A 173 5.58 -21.48 -2.59
CA ARG A 173 6.84 -20.75 -2.86
C ARG A 173 6.57 -19.27 -2.83
N TYR A 174 7.63 -18.53 -2.54
CA TYR A 174 7.59 -17.09 -2.36
C TYR A 174 8.46 -16.42 -3.41
N TRP A 175 8.09 -15.19 -3.76
CA TRP A 175 8.79 -14.37 -4.73
C TRP A 175 8.59 -12.90 -4.35
N CYS A 176 9.25 -12.00 -5.08
CA CYS A 176 9.14 -10.57 -4.86
C CYS A 176 8.20 -9.94 -5.89
N PRO A 177 6.87 -9.90 -5.65
CA PRO A 177 5.93 -9.23 -6.54
C PRO A 177 6.19 -7.74 -6.66
N ILE A 178 6.75 -7.14 -5.60
CA ILE A 178 7.11 -5.74 -5.51
C ILE A 178 8.32 -5.56 -4.60
N VAL A 179 8.98 -4.43 -4.73
CA VAL A 179 10.03 -4.02 -3.80
C VAL A 179 9.47 -3.94 -2.38
N GLY A 180 10.17 -4.51 -1.41
CA GLY A 180 9.78 -4.48 -0.01
C GLY A 180 8.73 -5.51 0.40
N ASN A 181 8.21 -6.34 -0.51
CA ASN A 181 7.17 -7.33 -0.20
C ASN A 181 7.51 -8.71 -0.75
N CYS A 182 7.44 -9.70 0.14
CA CYS A 182 7.54 -11.10 -0.21
C CYS A 182 6.12 -11.69 -0.32
N GLY A 183 5.74 -12.11 -1.52
CA GLY A 183 4.43 -12.71 -1.80
C GLY A 183 4.54 -14.19 -2.12
N ASP A 184 3.50 -14.98 -1.82
CA ASP A 184 3.40 -16.38 -2.24
C ASP A 184 2.75 -16.52 -3.62
N TYR A 185 3.07 -17.62 -4.32
CA TYR A 185 2.46 -17.98 -5.61
C TYR A 185 2.21 -19.49 -5.72
N ASP A 186 1.26 -19.86 -6.59
CA ASP A 186 0.98 -21.26 -6.91
C ASP A 186 1.92 -21.76 -8.01
N THR A 187 2.76 -22.74 -7.66
CA THR A 187 3.73 -23.37 -8.57
C THR A 187 3.09 -24.20 -9.68
N THR A 188 1.80 -24.49 -9.60
CA THR A 188 1.04 -25.19 -10.65
C THR A 188 0.49 -24.26 -11.73
N LEU A 189 0.43 -22.96 -11.44
CA LEU A 189 -0.08 -21.94 -12.36
C LEU A 189 1.01 -21.01 -12.89
N TYR A 190 2.05 -20.76 -12.09
CA TYR A 190 3.08 -19.78 -12.40
C TYR A 190 4.49 -20.32 -12.14
N THR A 191 5.44 -19.81 -12.92
CA THR A 191 6.87 -19.94 -12.68
C THR A 191 7.47 -18.56 -12.42
N CYS A 192 8.05 -18.39 -11.24
CA CYS A 192 8.57 -17.11 -10.77
C CYS A 192 10.08 -17.17 -10.56
N THR A 193 10.76 -16.05 -10.76
CA THR A 193 12.22 -15.93 -10.59
C THR A 193 12.57 -14.52 -10.11
N PRO A 194 13.40 -14.35 -9.06
CA PRO A 194 13.83 -15.38 -8.10
C PRO A 194 12.65 -15.96 -7.30
N ASP A 195 12.83 -17.19 -6.81
CA ASP A 195 11.87 -17.86 -5.92
C ASP A 195 12.55 -18.38 -4.66
N TRP A 196 11.79 -18.46 -3.57
CA TRP A 196 12.25 -18.93 -2.27
C TRP A 196 11.26 -19.89 -1.63
N ALA A 197 11.77 -20.79 -0.80
CA ALA A 197 10.96 -21.65 0.06
C ALA A 197 10.50 -20.95 1.36
N SER A 198 11.09 -19.80 1.70
CA SER A 198 10.83 -19.07 2.94
C SER A 198 9.95 -17.84 2.72
N ALA A 199 9.09 -17.54 3.69
CA ALA A 199 8.12 -16.43 3.64
C ALA A 199 8.75 -15.02 3.72
N ASP A 200 10.06 -14.94 3.90
CA ASP A 200 10.85 -13.71 3.96
C ASP A 200 11.71 -13.50 2.70
N CYS A 201 11.52 -14.31 1.65
CA CYS A 201 12.22 -14.21 0.38
C CYS A 201 13.75 -14.16 0.57
N GLY A 202 14.25 -15.08 1.41
CA GLY A 202 15.68 -15.17 1.73
C GLY A 202 16.21 -14.06 2.65
N GLY A 203 15.34 -13.40 3.41
CA GLY A 203 15.71 -12.44 4.47
C GLY A 203 16.11 -11.05 3.99
N THR A 204 15.95 -10.77 2.69
CA THR A 204 16.38 -9.50 2.07
C THR A 204 15.26 -8.47 1.93
N ASN A 205 14.02 -8.81 2.31
CA ASN A 205 12.84 -7.95 2.14
C ASN A 205 12.67 -7.42 0.70
N CYS A 206 12.99 -8.24 -0.31
CA CYS A 206 12.74 -7.93 -1.72
C CYS A 206 13.33 -6.59 -2.19
N PRO A 207 14.65 -6.51 -2.40
CA PRO A 207 15.30 -5.28 -2.88
C PRO A 207 14.93 -4.92 -4.33
N THR A 208 14.54 -5.92 -5.12
CA THR A 208 14.14 -5.79 -6.52
C THR A 208 12.95 -6.70 -6.82
N VAL A 209 12.13 -6.33 -7.80
CA VAL A 209 10.99 -7.13 -8.25
C VAL A 209 11.46 -8.35 -9.04
N GLY A 210 10.79 -9.48 -8.83
CA GLY A 210 10.97 -10.70 -9.61
C GLY A 210 10.01 -10.77 -10.79
N THR A 211 10.20 -11.74 -11.67
CA THR A 211 9.27 -12.00 -12.79
C THR A 211 8.48 -13.27 -12.54
N CYS A 212 7.16 -13.24 -12.74
CA CYS A 212 6.31 -14.43 -12.76
C CYS A 212 5.64 -14.60 -14.13
N ASN A 213 5.80 -15.77 -14.72
CA ASN A 213 5.16 -16.14 -15.96
C ASN A 213 4.14 -17.26 -15.72
N PRO A 214 2.93 -17.18 -16.32
CA PRO A 214 2.01 -18.30 -16.30
C PRO A 214 2.63 -19.51 -17.02
N LEU A 215 2.30 -20.72 -16.54
CA LEU A 215 2.69 -22.01 -17.15
C LEU A 215 1.90 -22.33 -18.42
#